data_AF-A0A7C8LV68-F1
#
_entry.id   AF-A0A7C8LV68-F1
#
_cell.length_a   1.000
_cell.length_b   1.000
_cell.length_c   1.000
_cell.angle_alpha   90.00
_cell.angle_beta   90.00
_cell.angle_gamma   90.00
#
_symmetry.space_group_name_H-M   'P 1'
#
loop_
_entity.id
_entity.type
_entity.pdbx_description
1 polymer ?
#
loop_
_entity_poly.entity_id
_entity_poly.type
_entity_poly.pdbx_seq_one_letter_code
_entity_poly.pdbx_strand_id
1 'polypeptide(L)'
;LRIIDRAKDVGRLTSGAMFAPKYIENKLKFFPDIREAVAFGDGRTHCCAFVNMDLAAMASWAERNHVAYGSYQELAADPRVYAILRGHIEEVNRDLAREPRLAASQITRFLVLPKELDADDGELTRTRKLRRNVIEERYAPLIAALYSNVEQCRIETEITFEDGRKGRLAGDVRVEACRTFDTAAARATASATAS
;
A
#
# COMPACT_ATOMS: atom_id res chain seq x y z
N LEU A 1 -26.95 -2.99 4.53
CA LEU A 1 -26.34 -2.19 3.44
C LEU A 1 -24.96 -1.72 3.90
N ARG A 2 -23.89 -2.30 3.37
CA ARG A 2 -22.51 -1.92 3.70
C ARG A 2 -22.09 -0.83 2.71
N ILE A 3 -21.82 0.38 3.21
CA ILE A 3 -21.50 1.55 2.37
C ILE A 3 -20.07 1.39 1.86
N ILE A 4 -19.92 0.97 0.60
CA ILE A 4 -18.64 0.86 -0.10
C ILE A 4 -18.39 2.20 -0.80
N ASP A 5 -17.98 3.18 -0.01
CA ASP A 5 -17.63 4.55 -0.43
C ASP A 5 -18.70 5.31 -1.26
N ARG A 6 -18.44 6.58 -1.58
CA ARG A 6 -19.30 7.37 -2.48
C ARG A 6 -18.92 7.09 -3.93
N ALA A 7 -19.88 7.03 -4.84
CA ALA A 7 -19.66 6.67 -6.25
C ALA A 7 -18.56 7.50 -6.95
N LYS A 8 -18.37 8.76 -6.57
CA LYS A 8 -17.33 9.65 -7.12
C LYS A 8 -15.90 9.35 -6.62
N ASP A 9 -15.79 8.58 -5.55
CA ASP A 9 -14.53 8.23 -4.88
C ASP A 9 -14.06 6.81 -5.26
N VAL A 10 -14.74 6.18 -6.23
CA VAL A 10 -14.50 4.82 -6.72
C VAL A 10 -14.02 4.89 -8.17
N GLY A 11 -12.88 4.26 -8.45
CA GLY A 11 -12.31 4.10 -9.79
C GLY A 11 -12.63 2.74 -10.41
N ARG A 12 -11.99 2.45 -11.54
CA ARG A 12 -12.11 1.16 -12.24
C ARG A 12 -10.76 0.65 -12.70
N LEU A 13 -10.55 -0.65 -12.56
CA LEU A 13 -9.48 -1.34 -13.28
C LEU A 13 -9.79 -1.31 -14.78
N THR A 14 -8.77 -1.53 -15.61
CA THR A 14 -8.89 -1.67 -17.08
C THR A 14 -9.85 -2.80 -17.49
N SER A 15 -10.05 -3.80 -16.63
CA SER A 15 -11.06 -4.86 -16.82
C SER A 15 -12.51 -4.39 -16.61
N GLY A 16 -12.72 -3.14 -16.18
CA GLY A 16 -14.01 -2.59 -15.79
C GLY A 16 -14.41 -2.88 -14.34
N ALA A 17 -13.65 -3.74 -13.64
CA ALA A 17 -13.90 -4.08 -12.25
C ALA A 17 -13.76 -2.87 -11.32
N MET A 18 -14.55 -2.85 -10.25
CA MET A 18 -14.60 -1.73 -9.32
C MET A 18 -13.34 -1.66 -8.45
N PHE A 19 -12.77 -0.46 -8.34
CA PHE A 19 -11.62 -0.17 -7.50
C PHE A 19 -11.99 0.93 -6.49
N ALA A 20 -12.04 0.58 -5.20
CA ALA A 20 -12.38 1.51 -4.12
C ALA A 20 -11.13 1.80 -3.26
N PRO A 21 -10.32 2.82 -3.61
CA PRO A 21 -9.01 3.03 -2.98
C PRO A 21 -9.11 3.29 -1.48
N LYS A 22 -9.97 4.20 -1.03
CA LYS A 22 -10.10 4.53 0.40
C LYS A 22 -10.58 3.35 1.23
N TYR A 23 -11.40 2.49 0.64
CA TYR A 23 -11.85 1.28 1.32
C TYR A 23 -10.69 0.31 1.60
N ILE A 24 -9.81 0.12 0.60
CA ILE A 24 -8.60 -0.71 0.73
C ILE A 24 -7.62 -0.07 1.72
N GLU A 25 -7.38 1.23 1.60
CA GLU A 25 -6.47 1.98 2.46
C GLU A 25 -6.92 1.97 3.92
N ASN A 26 -8.21 2.22 4.18
CA ASN A 26 -8.75 2.15 5.53
C ASN A 26 -8.63 0.74 6.11
N LYS A 27 -8.83 -0.31 5.30
CA LYS A 27 -8.61 -1.70 5.72
C LYS A 27 -7.17 -1.95 6.17
N LEU A 28 -6.19 -1.48 5.40
CA LEU A 28 -4.77 -1.59 5.75
C LEU A 28 -4.44 -0.78 7.02
N LYS A 29 -5.02 0.40 7.18
CA LYS A 29 -4.78 1.27 8.35
C LYS A 29 -5.47 0.82 9.64
N PHE A 30 -6.25 -0.26 9.61
CA PHE A 30 -6.71 -0.91 10.84
C PHE A 30 -5.59 -1.70 11.53
N PHE A 31 -4.55 -2.08 10.80
CA PHE A 31 -3.39 -2.74 11.39
C PHE A 31 -2.50 -1.69 12.05
N PRO A 32 -2.11 -1.86 13.33
CA PRO A 32 -1.33 -0.85 14.06
C PRO A 32 0.06 -0.63 13.48
N ASP A 33 0.57 -1.61 12.72
CA ASP A 33 1.88 -1.54 12.05
C ASP A 33 1.86 -0.65 10.80
N ILE A 34 0.67 -0.23 10.32
CA ILE A 34 0.50 0.58 9.11
C ILE A 34 0.01 1.99 9.48
N ARG A 35 0.88 2.98 9.24
CA ARG A 35 0.58 4.41 9.46
C ARG A 35 -0.30 5.00 8.37
N GLU A 36 0.07 4.72 7.12
CA GLU A 36 -0.61 5.25 5.94
C GLU A 36 -0.50 4.22 4.80
N ALA A 37 -1.50 4.21 3.93
CA ALA A 37 -1.50 3.37 2.75
C ALA A 37 -2.04 4.17 1.56
N VAL A 38 -1.48 3.91 0.37
CA VAL A 38 -1.97 4.50 -0.88
C VAL A 38 -2.20 3.39 -1.86
N ALA A 39 -3.46 3.16 -2.21
CA ALA A 39 -3.84 2.16 -3.19
C ALA A 39 -3.86 2.77 -4.60
N PHE A 40 -3.31 2.04 -5.55
CA PHE A 40 -3.29 2.38 -6.98
C PHE A 40 -4.02 1.28 -7.75
N GLY A 41 -4.88 1.66 -8.69
CA GLY A 41 -5.66 0.69 -9.46
C GLY A 41 -6.55 1.33 -10.51
N ASP A 42 -6.98 2.58 -10.31
CA ASP A 42 -7.79 3.29 -11.30
C ASP A 42 -7.05 3.43 -12.64
N GLY A 43 -7.68 2.96 -13.72
CA GLY A 43 -7.07 2.89 -15.05
C GLY A 43 -5.90 1.90 -15.18
N ARG A 44 -5.72 0.97 -14.22
CA ARG A 44 -4.61 -0.01 -14.20
C ARG A 44 -5.10 -1.45 -14.35
N THR A 45 -4.18 -2.37 -14.63
CA THR A 45 -4.50 -3.80 -14.84
C THR A 45 -4.81 -4.54 -13.55
N HIS A 46 -4.23 -4.11 -12.43
CA HIS A 46 -4.40 -4.70 -11.11
C HIS A 46 -4.20 -3.64 -10.03
N CYS A 47 -4.56 -3.96 -8.79
CA CYS A 47 -4.29 -3.09 -7.65
C CYS A 47 -2.87 -3.31 -7.13
N CYS A 48 -2.20 -2.21 -6.79
CA CYS A 48 -0.93 -2.17 -6.06
C CYS A 48 -1.02 -1.16 -4.90
N ALA A 49 -0.06 -1.20 -3.96
CA ALA A 49 -0.08 -0.30 -2.81
C ALA A 49 1.29 0.25 -2.43
N PHE A 50 1.32 1.50 -1.96
CA PHE A 50 2.36 1.98 -1.06
C PHE A 50 1.92 1.81 0.38
N VAL A 51 2.88 1.53 1.25
CA VAL A 51 2.68 1.42 2.69
C VAL A 51 3.71 2.29 3.42
N ASN A 52 3.26 3.10 4.36
CA ASN A 52 4.09 3.60 5.45
C ASN A 52 3.87 2.73 6.67
N MET A 53 4.96 2.18 7.20
CA MET A 53 4.92 1.57 8.52
C MET A 53 4.72 2.64 9.59
N ASP A 54 4.04 2.28 10.68
CA ASP A 54 4.03 3.08 11.92
C ASP A 54 5.33 2.84 12.68
N LEU A 55 6.15 3.89 12.80
CA LEU A 55 7.48 3.77 13.40
C LEU A 55 7.40 3.35 14.86
N ALA A 56 6.41 3.80 15.63
CA ALA A 56 6.32 3.47 17.04
C ALA A 56 5.97 1.99 17.24
N ALA A 57 4.98 1.48 16.50
CA ALA A 57 4.62 0.06 16.53
C ALA A 57 5.80 -0.82 16.07
N MET A 58 6.43 -0.48 14.95
CA MET A 58 7.53 -1.26 14.38
C MET A 58 8.82 -1.17 15.18
N ALA A 59 9.12 -0.04 15.82
CA ALA A 59 10.24 0.11 16.76
C ALA A 59 10.06 -0.82 17.97
N SER A 60 8.86 -0.85 18.53
CA SER A 60 8.53 -1.73 19.65
C SER A 60 8.62 -3.21 19.28
N TRP A 61 8.19 -3.57 18.05
CA TRP A 61 8.40 -4.92 17.52
C TRP A 61 9.90 -5.23 17.34
N ALA A 62 10.67 -4.29 16.78
CA ALA A 62 12.10 -4.46 16.53
C ALA A 62 12.87 -4.71 17.83
N GLU A 63 12.59 -3.93 18.88
CA GLU A 63 13.18 -4.08 20.21
C GLU A 63 12.92 -5.49 20.78
N ARG A 64 11.65 -5.94 20.78
CA ARG A 64 11.27 -7.28 21.28
C ARG A 64 11.89 -8.44 20.50
N ASN A 65 12.27 -8.22 19.24
CA ASN A 65 12.83 -9.24 18.37
C ASN A 65 14.34 -9.05 18.14
N HIS A 66 15.00 -8.18 18.92
CA HIS A 66 16.43 -7.88 18.83
C HIS A 66 16.87 -7.45 17.41
N VAL A 67 16.04 -6.65 16.76
CA VAL A 67 16.30 -6.05 15.45
C VAL A 67 16.91 -4.67 15.66
N ALA A 68 18.20 -4.55 15.37
CA ALA A 68 18.87 -3.26 15.33
C ALA A 68 18.53 -2.50 14.04
N TYR A 69 18.31 -1.19 14.14
CA TYR A 69 18.14 -0.26 13.04
C TYR A 69 18.58 1.14 13.49
N GLY A 70 19.14 1.93 12.58
CA GLY A 70 19.60 3.29 12.85
C GLY A 70 18.66 4.39 12.35
N SER A 71 17.65 4.06 11.53
CA SER A 71 16.72 5.04 10.97
C SER A 71 15.39 4.41 10.53
N TYR A 72 14.37 5.25 10.29
CA TYR A 72 13.11 4.79 9.66
C TYR A 72 13.38 4.08 8.34
N GLN A 73 14.23 4.65 7.48
CA GLN A 73 14.55 4.08 6.17
C GLN A 73 15.15 2.68 6.28
N GLU A 74 16.07 2.48 7.23
CA GLU A 74 16.71 1.19 7.45
C GLU A 74 15.71 0.12 7.93
N LEU A 75 14.85 0.47 8.89
CA LEU A 75 13.82 -0.45 9.37
C LEU A 75 12.75 -0.72 8.30
N ALA A 76 12.35 0.30 7.53
CA ALA A 76 11.42 0.16 6.41
C ALA A 76 11.96 -0.76 5.31
N ALA A 77 13.29 -0.87 5.16
CA ALA A 77 13.95 -1.77 4.22
C ALA A 77 14.15 -3.20 4.75
N ASP A 78 13.90 -3.44 6.04
CA ASP A 78 14.14 -4.74 6.68
C ASP A 78 13.20 -5.82 6.10
N PRO A 79 13.72 -6.96 5.62
CA PRO A 79 12.90 -8.04 5.07
C PRO A 79 11.82 -8.57 6.02
N ARG A 80 12.05 -8.49 7.34
CA ARG A 80 11.08 -8.92 8.36
C ARG A 80 9.91 -7.94 8.47
N VAL A 81 10.15 -6.65 8.29
CA VAL A 81 9.09 -5.63 8.22
C VAL A 81 8.23 -5.86 6.98
N TYR A 82 8.87 -6.07 5.82
CA TYR A 82 8.17 -6.49 4.59
C TYR A 82 7.31 -7.74 4.82
N ALA A 83 7.84 -8.76 5.52
CA ALA A 83 7.08 -9.98 5.82
C ALA A 83 5.84 -9.73 6.70
N ILE A 84 5.93 -8.86 7.70
CA ILE A 84 4.80 -8.48 8.56
C ILE A 84 3.72 -7.76 7.73
N LEU A 85 4.13 -6.73 7.00
CA LEU A 85 3.22 -5.91 6.21
C LEU A 85 2.57 -6.72 5.07
N ARG A 86 3.32 -7.64 4.44
CA ARG A 86 2.78 -8.60 3.48
C ARG A 86 1.68 -9.45 4.10
N GLY A 87 1.86 -9.92 5.34
CA GLY A 87 0.84 -10.66 6.09
C GLY A 87 -0.46 -9.87 6.23
N HIS A 88 -0.37 -8.61 6.64
CA HIS A 88 -1.52 -7.70 6.76
C HIS A 88 -2.21 -7.45 5.42
N ILE A 89 -1.44 -7.23 4.35
CA ILE A 89 -1.96 -7.05 3.00
C ILE A 89 -2.70 -8.32 2.52
N GLU A 90 -2.14 -9.49 2.78
CA GLU A 90 -2.77 -10.76 2.40
C GLU A 90 -4.04 -11.04 3.20
N GLU A 91 -4.12 -10.59 4.45
CA GLU A 91 -5.37 -10.61 5.22
C GLU A 91 -6.44 -9.70 4.58
N VAL A 92 -6.06 -8.47 4.18
CA VAL A 92 -6.93 -7.57 3.43
C VAL A 92 -7.36 -8.19 2.09
N ASN A 93 -6.45 -8.85 1.36
CA ASN A 93 -6.77 -9.53 0.11
C ASN A 93 -7.79 -10.66 0.31
N ARG A 94 -7.67 -11.41 1.41
CA ARG A 94 -8.64 -12.46 1.77
C ARG A 94 -10.03 -11.89 2.01
N ASP A 95 -10.11 -10.73 2.64
CA ASP A 95 -11.37 -10.00 2.83
C ASP A 95 -11.94 -9.47 1.52
N LEU A 96 -11.10 -8.92 0.65
CA LEU A 96 -11.49 -8.43 -0.67
C LEU A 96 -12.01 -9.57 -1.55
N ALA A 97 -11.37 -10.74 -1.53
CA ALA A 97 -11.81 -11.93 -2.28
C ALA A 97 -13.22 -12.39 -1.90
N ARG A 98 -13.66 -12.11 -0.66
CA ARG A 98 -15.01 -12.40 -0.16
C ARG A 98 -16.04 -11.33 -0.54
N GLU A 99 -15.60 -10.16 -1.01
CA GLU A 99 -16.46 -9.05 -1.42
C GLU A 99 -16.65 -9.06 -2.94
N PRO A 100 -17.80 -9.53 -3.47
CA PRO A 100 -17.97 -9.76 -4.91
C PRO A 100 -17.69 -8.52 -5.77
N ARG A 101 -17.98 -7.33 -5.25
CA ARG A 101 -17.76 -6.07 -5.98
C ARG A 101 -16.29 -5.66 -6.04
N LEU A 102 -15.46 -6.09 -5.08
CA LEU A 102 -14.07 -5.64 -4.94
C LEU A 102 -13.06 -6.77 -5.07
N ALA A 103 -13.49 -8.00 -5.33
CA ALA A 103 -12.61 -9.17 -5.40
C ALA A 103 -11.50 -9.07 -6.44
N ALA A 104 -11.71 -8.31 -7.52
CA ALA A 104 -10.68 -8.04 -8.53
C ALA A 104 -9.65 -6.98 -8.09
N SER A 105 -9.94 -6.21 -7.04
CA SER A 105 -9.09 -5.14 -6.51
C SER A 105 -8.16 -5.61 -5.38
N GLN A 106 -7.85 -6.91 -5.33
CA GLN A 106 -6.81 -7.44 -4.45
C GLN A 106 -5.45 -6.85 -4.82
N ILE A 107 -4.67 -6.51 -3.80
CA ILE A 107 -3.33 -5.94 -3.95
C ILE A 107 -2.38 -7.05 -4.39
N THR A 108 -1.84 -6.91 -5.60
CA THR A 108 -0.92 -7.91 -6.18
C THR A 108 0.53 -7.63 -5.82
N ARG A 109 0.89 -6.35 -5.67
CA ARG A 109 2.25 -5.90 -5.35
C ARG A 109 2.20 -4.67 -4.46
N PHE A 110 3.21 -4.53 -3.61
CA PHE A 110 3.38 -3.38 -2.75
C PHE A 110 4.84 -3.01 -2.56
N LEU A 111 5.05 -1.86 -1.93
CA LEU A 111 6.34 -1.46 -1.40
C LEU A 111 6.15 -0.69 -0.10
N VAL A 112 7.24 -0.61 0.68
CA VAL A 112 7.30 0.21 1.88
C VAL A 112 8.06 1.49 1.56
N LEU A 113 7.43 2.64 1.77
CA LEU A 113 8.07 3.92 1.52
C LEU A 113 9.21 4.15 2.53
N PRO A 114 10.35 4.72 2.10
CA PRO A 114 11.52 4.93 2.97
C PRO A 114 11.41 6.15 3.89
N LYS A 115 10.29 6.88 3.83
CA LYS A 115 9.90 7.96 4.74
C LYS A 115 8.39 7.98 4.92
N GLU A 116 7.91 8.58 6.00
CA GLU A 116 6.48 8.89 6.15
C GLU A 116 6.01 9.93 5.13
N LEU A 117 4.76 9.77 4.66
CA LEU A 117 4.07 10.84 3.94
C LEU A 117 3.80 12.01 4.89
N ASP A 118 4.11 13.22 4.43
CA ASP A 118 4.08 14.42 5.28
C ASP A 118 3.20 15.53 4.69
N ALA A 119 2.60 16.33 5.58
CA ALA A 119 1.83 17.52 5.19
C ALA A 119 2.74 18.67 4.74
N ASP A 120 3.94 18.80 5.31
CA ASP A 120 4.92 19.83 4.98
C ASP A 120 5.56 19.56 3.61
N ASP A 121 5.68 18.28 3.22
CA ASP A 121 6.05 17.85 1.86
C ASP A 121 4.90 17.99 0.84
N GLY A 122 3.71 18.38 1.30
CA GLY A 122 2.51 18.58 0.48
C GLY A 122 1.85 17.28 0.01
N GLU A 123 2.23 16.14 0.59
CA GLU A 123 1.70 14.81 0.27
C GLU A 123 0.41 14.52 1.05
N LEU A 124 0.29 15.15 2.21
CA LEU A 124 -0.92 15.18 3.03
C LEU A 124 -1.45 16.60 3.16
N THR A 125 -2.75 16.74 3.45
CA THR A 125 -3.28 17.97 4.03
C THR A 125 -2.86 18.08 5.49
N ARG A 126 -2.98 19.26 6.11
CA ARG A 126 -2.83 19.42 7.57
C ARG A 126 -3.77 18.53 8.39
N THR A 127 -4.89 18.13 7.80
CA THR A 127 -5.85 17.16 8.37
C THR A 127 -5.52 15.71 8.00
N ARG A 128 -4.30 15.44 7.52
CA ARG A 128 -3.77 14.13 7.13
C ARG A 128 -4.55 13.43 6.03
N LYS A 129 -5.19 14.17 5.11
CA LYS A 129 -5.81 13.60 3.91
C LYS A 129 -4.78 13.49 2.79
N LEU A 130 -4.73 12.35 2.11
CA LEU A 130 -3.87 12.11 0.96
C LEU A 130 -4.10 13.14 -0.16
N ARG A 131 -3.02 13.74 -0.66
CA ARG A 131 -3.00 14.55 -1.89
C ARG A 131 -2.48 13.67 -3.04
N ARG A 132 -3.35 12.79 -3.53
CA ARG A 132 -3.01 11.74 -4.51
C ARG A 132 -2.23 12.24 -5.72
N ASN A 133 -2.66 13.33 -6.34
CA ASN A 133 -1.97 13.88 -7.51
C ASN A 133 -0.49 14.21 -7.21
N VAL A 134 -0.20 14.73 -6.02
CA VAL A 134 1.18 15.04 -5.59
C VAL A 134 1.97 13.75 -5.38
N ILE A 135 1.36 12.75 -4.74
CA ILE A 135 1.98 11.44 -4.52
C ILE A 135 2.26 10.76 -5.86
N GLU A 136 1.30 10.77 -6.78
CA GLU A 136 1.41 10.16 -8.11
C GLU A 136 2.51 10.80 -8.95
N GLU A 137 2.62 12.13 -8.92
CA GLU A 137 3.68 12.86 -9.61
C GLU A 137 5.05 12.59 -9.00
N ARG A 138 5.18 12.77 -7.68
CA ARG A 138 6.46 12.66 -6.95
C ARG A 138 7.01 11.25 -6.98
N TYR A 139 6.15 10.25 -6.84
CA TYR A 139 6.54 8.84 -6.77
C TYR A 139 6.26 8.07 -8.06
N ALA A 140 6.09 8.77 -9.18
CA ALA A 140 5.87 8.15 -10.49
C ALA A 140 6.87 7.01 -10.81
N PRO A 141 8.19 7.10 -10.48
CA PRO A 141 9.12 5.99 -10.69
C PRO A 141 8.77 4.74 -9.87
N LEU A 142 8.39 4.91 -8.60
CA LEU A 142 7.98 3.81 -7.72
C LEU A 142 6.64 3.20 -8.16
N ILE A 143 5.71 4.02 -8.63
CA ILE A 143 4.45 3.54 -9.20
C ILE A 143 4.73 2.74 -10.47
N ALA A 144 5.60 3.22 -11.36
CA ALA A 144 5.99 2.46 -12.55
C ALA A 144 6.65 1.12 -12.17
N ALA A 145 7.48 1.10 -11.13
CA ALA A 145 8.10 -0.12 -10.61
C ALA A 145 7.06 -1.15 -10.16
N LEU A 146 6.01 -0.74 -9.45
CA LEU A 146 4.89 -1.61 -9.04
C LEU A 146 4.21 -2.33 -10.21
N TYR A 147 4.16 -1.71 -11.39
CA TYR A 147 3.52 -2.26 -12.59
C TYR A 147 4.51 -2.87 -13.60
N SER A 148 5.77 -3.04 -13.23
CA SER A 148 6.83 -3.63 -14.06
C SER A 148 7.37 -4.91 -13.43
N ASN A 149 8.33 -5.59 -14.07
CA ASN A 149 8.93 -6.82 -13.52
C ASN A 149 10.15 -6.57 -12.62
N VAL A 150 10.40 -5.33 -12.19
CA VAL A 150 11.54 -5.02 -11.31
C VAL A 150 11.22 -5.40 -9.86
N GLU A 151 12.23 -5.86 -9.12
CA GLU A 151 12.10 -6.19 -7.68
C GLU A 151 12.63 -5.07 -6.77
N GLN A 152 13.29 -4.08 -7.36
CA GLN A 152 13.88 -2.96 -6.64
C GLN A 152 13.88 -1.71 -7.54
N CYS A 153 13.65 -0.55 -6.94
CA CYS A 153 13.66 0.73 -7.62
C CYS A 153 14.35 1.77 -6.75
N ARG A 154 15.31 2.50 -7.32
CA ARG A 154 15.93 3.64 -6.66
C ARG A 154 15.01 4.85 -6.73
N ILE A 155 14.81 5.51 -5.61
CA ILE A 155 14.10 6.79 -5.54
C ILE A 155 15.01 7.86 -4.96
N GLU A 156 14.89 9.06 -5.50
CA GLU A 156 15.42 10.28 -4.91
C GLU A 156 14.23 11.22 -4.71
N THR A 157 13.82 11.44 -3.46
CA THR A 157 12.74 12.37 -3.13
C THR A 157 13.25 13.52 -2.29
N GLU A 158 12.72 14.71 -2.53
CA GLU A 158 12.90 15.83 -1.62
C GLU A 158 12.19 15.54 -0.29
N ILE A 159 12.84 15.88 0.82
CA ILE A 159 12.28 15.85 2.17
C ILE A 159 12.39 17.23 2.80
N THR A 160 11.35 17.65 3.51
CA THR A 160 11.37 18.87 4.32
C THR A 160 11.63 18.48 5.77
N PHE A 161 12.71 18.99 6.35
CA PHE A 161 13.04 18.80 7.75
C PHE A 161 12.19 19.73 8.63
N GLU A 162 12.07 19.42 9.92
CA GLU A 162 11.29 20.20 10.89
C GLU A 162 11.70 21.69 10.97
N ASP A 163 12.95 22.00 10.63
CA ASP A 163 13.47 23.36 10.57
C ASP A 163 13.19 24.09 9.24
N GLY A 164 12.41 23.47 8.35
CA GLY A 164 12.03 23.98 7.04
C GLY A 164 13.10 23.82 5.96
N ARG A 165 14.27 23.25 6.28
CA ARG A 165 15.28 22.95 5.26
C ARG A 165 14.80 21.82 4.35
N LYS A 166 15.16 21.92 3.08
CA LYS A 166 14.94 20.86 2.09
C LYS A 166 16.19 20.00 1.98
N GLY A 167 16.01 18.69 2.04
CA GLY A 167 17.02 17.67 1.78
C GLY A 167 16.62 16.74 0.65
N ARG A 168 17.50 15.80 0.31
CA ARG A 168 17.17 14.67 -0.56
C ARG A 168 17.32 13.37 0.21
N LEU A 169 16.29 12.55 0.15
CA LEU A 169 16.33 11.16 0.58
C LEU A 169 16.54 10.30 -0.67
N ALA A 170 17.66 9.60 -0.72
CA ALA A 170 17.94 8.61 -1.74
C ALA A 170 17.91 7.21 -1.11
N GLY A 171 17.27 6.27 -1.78
CA GLY A 171 17.20 4.90 -1.27
C GLY A 171 16.71 3.93 -2.33
N ASP A 172 17.10 2.68 -2.17
CA ASP A 172 16.52 1.62 -2.96
C ASP A 172 15.31 1.04 -2.23
N VAL A 173 14.19 0.96 -2.95
CA VAL A 173 12.93 0.47 -2.43
C VAL A 173 12.64 -0.88 -3.07
N ARG A 174 12.41 -1.90 -2.24
CA ARG A 174 12.02 -3.22 -2.71
C ARG A 174 10.56 -3.18 -3.16
N VAL A 175 10.27 -3.85 -4.28
CA VAL A 175 8.91 -4.13 -4.72
C VAL A 175 8.61 -5.59 -4.42
N GLU A 176 7.57 -5.84 -3.66
CA GLU A 176 7.22 -7.18 -3.21
C GLU A 176 5.85 -7.61 -3.74
N ALA A 177 5.75 -8.88 -4.13
CA ALA A 177 4.49 -9.50 -4.53
C ALA A 177 3.71 -9.98 -3.30
N CYS A 178 2.38 -9.90 -3.39
CA CYS A 178 1.45 -10.42 -2.40
C CYS A 178 0.60 -11.53 -3.00
N ARG A 179 0.25 -12.51 -2.19
CA ARG A 179 -0.73 -13.51 -2.59
C ARG A 179 -2.11 -12.88 -2.79
N THR A 180 -2.75 -13.25 -3.89
CA THR A 180 -4.20 -13.07 -4.10
C THR A 180 -4.93 -14.40 -3.87
N PHE A 181 -6.23 -14.31 -3.62
CA PHE A 181 -7.08 -15.42 -3.25
C PHE A 181 -8.25 -15.57 -4.22
N ASP A 182 -8.70 -16.80 -4.39
CA ASP A 182 -9.87 -17.12 -5.20
C ASP A 182 -11.09 -16.37 -4.71
N THR A 183 -11.81 -15.78 -5.64
CA THR A 183 -12.99 -14.98 -5.36
C THR A 183 -14.16 -15.87 -4.94
N ALA A 184 -15.07 -15.33 -4.12
CA ALA A 184 -16.28 -16.05 -3.74
C ALA A 184 -17.11 -16.54 -4.95
N ALA A 185 -17.11 -15.76 -6.04
CA ALA A 185 -17.75 -16.15 -7.30
C ALA A 185 -17.09 -17.38 -7.95
N ALA A 186 -15.75 -17.45 -7.97
CA ALA A 186 -15.02 -18.60 -8.51
C ALA A 186 -15.26 -19.88 -7.70
N ARG A 187 -15.39 -19.76 -6.37
CA ARG A 187 -15.69 -20.90 -5.48
C ARG A 187 -17.10 -21.46 -5.65
N ALA A 188 -18.09 -20.60 -5.90
CA ALA A 188 -19.47 -21.03 -6.15
C ALA A 188 -19.57 -21.85 -7.45
N THR A 189 -18.86 -21.45 -8.51
CA THR A 189 -18.85 -22.16 -9.79
C THR A 189 -18.16 -23.52 -9.70
N ALA A 190 -17.04 -23.62 -8.97
CA ALA A 190 -16.31 -24.89 -8.80
C ALA A 190 -17.10 -25.94 -7.99
N SER A 191 -17.96 -25.50 -7.06
CA SER A 191 -18.83 -26.41 -6.31
C SER A 191 -20.01 -26.94 -7.15
N ALA A 192 -20.44 -26.19 -8.16
CA ALA A 192 -21.59 -26.54 -8.99
C ALA A 192 -21.25 -27.51 -10.14
N THR A 193 -19.98 -27.57 -10.57
CA THR A 193 -19.51 -28.52 -11.59
C THR A 193 -19.02 -29.85 -11.01
N ALA A 194 -18.91 -29.95 -9.68
CA ALA A 194 -18.52 -31.16 -8.96
C ALA A 194 -19.72 -31.94 -8.38
N SER A 195 -20.96 -31.55 -8.74
CA SER A 195 -22.22 -32.23 -8.39
C SER A 195 -22.91 -32.70 -9.67
#